data_AF-A0A1M3LUI3-F1
#
_entry.id   AF-A0A1M3LUI3-F1
#
_cell.length_a   1.000
_cell.length_b   1.000
_cell.length_c   1.000
_cell.angle_alpha   90.00
_cell.angle_beta   90.00
_cell.angle_gamma   90.00
#
_symmetry.space_group_name_H-M   'P 1'
#
loop_
_entity.id
_entity.type
_entity.pdbx_description
1 polymer ?
#
loop_
_entity_poly.entity_id
_entity_poly.type
_entity_poly.pdbx_seq_one_letter_code
_entity_poly.pdbx_strand_id
1 'polypeptide(L)'
;MWNPPGKGYNTLDPDDAAEYFDDDLRARIGSLSPREMVELSSQFNRVTELVYEQLDNEFTREDEDEFSMQLPPVDLLFRDIDPEEGLFEGLTKQIEAAPLRWRLDLAQMVGSYVRDYGPSQRKYIRILKRIQRESRR
;
A
#
# COMPACT_ATOMS: atom_id res chain seq x y z
N MET A 1 -15.81 3.52 -20.26
CA MET A 1 -15.54 4.52 -19.21
C MET A 1 -14.97 3.73 -18.04
N TRP A 2 -13.68 3.89 -17.74
CA TRP A 2 -13.03 3.16 -16.66
C TRP A 2 -13.52 3.77 -15.34
N ASN A 3 -14.40 3.08 -14.62
CA ASN A 3 -14.66 3.39 -13.22
C ASN A 3 -13.40 2.91 -12.47
N PRO A 4 -12.65 3.78 -11.79
CA PRO A 4 -11.72 3.30 -10.79
C PRO A 4 -12.52 2.44 -9.81
N PRO A 5 -12.00 1.32 -9.30
CA PRO A 5 -12.58 0.64 -8.15
C PRO A 5 -12.55 1.65 -7.01
N GLY A 6 -13.67 2.32 -6.82
CA GLY A 6 -13.88 3.41 -5.88
C GLY A 6 -15.23 3.13 -5.26
N LYS A 7 -15.19 2.69 -4.01
CA LYS A 7 -16.28 2.12 -3.18
C LYS A 7 -16.31 0.60 -3.14
N GLY A 8 -15.19 0.03 -2.75
CA GLY A 8 -15.11 -1.23 -2.03
C GLY A 8 -13.85 -1.10 -1.19
N TYR A 9 -13.94 -1.33 0.12
CA TYR A 9 -12.86 -1.21 1.10
C TYR A 9 -12.51 0.22 1.52
N ASN A 10 -12.32 0.42 2.82
CA ASN A 10 -12.28 1.73 3.45
C ASN A 10 -11.04 2.48 3.01
N THR A 11 -11.21 3.51 2.18
CA THR A 11 -10.10 4.42 1.88
C THR A 11 -9.80 5.20 3.15
N LEU A 12 -8.80 4.74 3.90
CA LEU A 12 -8.30 5.41 5.10
C LEU A 12 -7.79 6.81 4.73
N ASP A 13 -8.09 7.78 5.59
CA ASP A 13 -7.49 9.10 5.50
C ASP A 13 -5.96 8.95 5.66
N PRO A 14 -5.13 9.70 4.91
CA PRO A 14 -3.68 9.69 5.09
C PRO A 14 -3.20 9.89 6.54
N ASP A 15 -3.93 10.67 7.34
CA ASP A 15 -3.60 10.88 8.75
C ASP A 15 -3.85 9.60 9.58
N ASP A 16 -4.96 8.90 9.31
CA ASP A 16 -5.26 7.61 9.94
C ASP A 16 -4.27 6.52 9.49
N ALA A 17 -3.86 6.55 8.21
CA ALA A 17 -2.86 5.65 7.66
C ALA A 17 -1.52 5.80 8.39
N ALA A 18 -1.12 7.02 8.76
CA ALA A 18 0.13 7.25 9.47
C ALA A 18 0.18 6.48 10.79
N GLU A 19 -0.93 6.38 11.54
CA GLU A 19 -1.02 5.66 12.82
C GLU A 19 -0.59 4.18 12.71
N TYR A 20 -0.68 3.59 11.52
CA TYR A 20 -0.28 2.21 11.26
C TYR A 20 1.21 1.98 11.06
N PHE A 21 2.00 3.05 10.92
CA PHE A 21 3.44 2.99 10.79
C PHE A 21 4.08 3.47 12.10
N ASP A 22 4.98 2.65 12.67
CA ASP A 22 5.80 3.13 13.79
C ASP A 22 6.77 4.24 13.36
N ASP A 23 7.33 4.96 14.33
CA ASP A 23 8.18 6.14 14.05
C ASP A 23 9.44 5.77 13.26
N ASP A 24 10.01 4.58 13.50
CA ASP A 24 11.20 4.09 12.81
C ASP A 24 10.91 3.82 11.33
N LEU A 25 9.76 3.21 11.03
CA LEU A 25 9.31 2.94 9.67
C LEU A 25 8.93 4.23 8.94
N ARG A 26 8.27 5.17 9.61
CA ARG A 26 7.98 6.50 9.05
C ARG A 26 9.28 7.22 8.69
N ALA A 27 10.29 7.19 9.57
CA ALA A 27 11.59 7.78 9.33
C ALA A 27 12.31 7.09 8.15
N ARG A 28 12.25 5.76 8.08
CA ARG A 28 12.84 4.98 6.98
C ARG A 28 12.19 5.31 5.64
N ILE A 29 10.86 5.35 5.56
CA ILE A 29 10.13 5.78 4.36
C ILE A 29 10.48 7.23 4.01
N GLY A 30 10.51 8.13 4.99
CA GLY A 30 10.86 9.54 4.81
C GLY A 30 12.29 9.79 4.33
N SER A 31 13.20 8.83 4.56
CA SER A 31 14.59 8.88 4.09
C SER A 31 14.78 8.46 2.63
N LEU A 32 13.76 7.85 2.02
CA LEU A 32 13.83 7.39 0.64
C LEU A 32 13.95 8.56 -0.33
N SER A 33 14.73 8.36 -1.39
CA SER A 33 14.75 9.29 -2.50
C SER A 33 13.39 9.33 -3.20
N PRO A 34 13.08 10.43 -3.92
CA PRO A 34 11.87 10.50 -4.73
C PRO A 34 11.72 9.38 -5.76
N ARG A 35 12.83 8.77 -6.19
CA ARG A 35 12.78 7.62 -7.10
C ARG A 35 12.35 6.36 -6.36
N GLU A 36 12.98 6.08 -5.23
CA GLU A 36 12.66 4.92 -4.38
C GLU A 36 11.22 4.97 -3.87
N MET A 37 10.71 6.14 -3.48
CA MET A 37 9.28 6.29 -3.11
C MET A 37 8.33 5.95 -4.27
N VAL A 38 8.66 6.37 -5.50
CA VAL A 38 7.84 6.04 -6.68
C VAL A 38 7.92 4.56 -7.01
N GLU A 39 9.09 3.94 -6.86
CA GLU A 39 9.28 2.50 -7.06
C GLU A 39 8.48 1.72 -6.01
N LEU A 40 8.59 2.07 -4.73
CA LEU A 40 7.85 1.47 -3.62
C LEU A 40 6.33 1.60 -3.84
N SER A 41 5.82 2.81 -4.08
CA SER A 41 4.39 3.02 -4.38
C SER A 41 3.93 2.22 -5.60
N SER A 42 4.76 2.10 -6.64
CA SER A 42 4.44 1.29 -7.82
C SER A 42 4.45 -0.21 -7.53
N GLN A 43 5.31 -0.69 -6.64
CA GLN A 43 5.31 -2.09 -6.21
C GLN A 43 4.06 -2.40 -5.38
N PHE A 44 3.68 -1.51 -4.46
CA PHE A 44 2.47 -1.66 -3.64
C PHE A 44 1.17 -1.57 -4.46
N ASN A 45 1.14 -0.82 -5.56
CA ASN A 45 0.00 -0.88 -6.49
C ASN A 45 -0.17 -2.30 -7.07
N ARG A 46 0.93 -3.01 -7.37
CA ARG A 46 0.86 -4.40 -7.85
C ARG A 46 0.43 -5.37 -6.76
N VAL A 47 0.94 -5.20 -5.53
CA VAL A 47 0.47 -5.99 -4.36
C VAL A 47 -1.03 -5.79 -4.15
N THR A 48 -1.50 -4.55 -4.25
CA THR A 48 -2.93 -4.20 -4.16
C THR A 48 -3.75 -4.93 -5.23
N GLU A 49 -3.31 -4.92 -6.49
CA GLU A 49 -3.96 -5.65 -7.59
C GLU A 49 -4.04 -7.16 -7.31
N LEU A 50 -2.94 -7.77 -6.86
CA LEU A 50 -2.89 -9.20 -6.56
C LEU A 50 -3.80 -9.59 -5.40
N VAL A 51 -3.84 -8.78 -4.33
CA VAL A 51 -4.74 -9.01 -3.19
C VAL A 51 -6.20 -8.84 -3.61
N TYR A 52 -6.50 -7.84 -4.46
CA TYR A 52 -7.84 -7.66 -4.98
C TYR A 52 -8.30 -8.89 -5.79
N GLU A 53 -7.43 -9.44 -6.65
CA GLU A 53 -7.72 -10.69 -7.37
C GLU A 53 -7.95 -11.87 -6.41
N GLN A 54 -7.21 -11.97 -5.31
CA GLN A 54 -7.44 -13.01 -4.29
C GLN A 54 -8.81 -12.83 -3.61
N LEU A 55 -9.15 -11.60 -3.21
CA LEU A 55 -10.43 -11.31 -2.58
C LEU A 55 -11.61 -11.59 -3.51
N ASP A 56 -11.54 -11.20 -4.79
CA ASP A 56 -12.61 -11.46 -5.77
C ASP A 56 -12.87 -12.97 -5.99
N ASN A 57 -11.85 -13.81 -5.74
CA ASN A 57 -11.97 -15.26 -5.83
C ASN A 57 -12.47 -15.92 -4.53
N GLU A 58 -12.21 -15.33 -3.36
CA GLU A 58 -12.43 -15.95 -2.05
C GLU A 58 -13.60 -15.33 -1.25
N PHE A 59 -13.96 -14.07 -1.50
CA PHE A 59 -14.99 -13.34 -0.76
C PHE A 59 -16.27 -13.20 -1.59
N THR A 60 -17.42 -13.35 -0.93
CA THR A 60 -18.72 -13.05 -1.52
C THR A 60 -19.12 -11.61 -1.22
N ARG A 61 -20.08 -11.07 -1.97
CA ARG A 61 -20.62 -9.73 -1.75
C ARG A 61 -21.23 -9.53 -0.35
N GLU A 62 -21.75 -10.59 0.26
CA GLU A 62 -22.29 -10.52 1.63
C GLU A 62 -21.17 -10.32 2.66
N ASP A 63 -20.00 -10.94 2.44
CA ASP A 63 -18.82 -10.72 3.28
C ASP A 63 -18.34 -9.27 3.14
N GLU A 64 -18.34 -8.70 1.93
CA GLU A 64 -17.95 -7.29 1.70
C GLU A 64 -18.83 -6.31 2.50
N ASP A 65 -20.14 -6.55 2.55
CA ASP A 65 -21.10 -5.69 3.25
C ASP A 65 -20.94 -5.77 4.78
N GLU A 66 -20.51 -6.91 5.35
CA GLU A 66 -20.25 -7.07 6.78
C GLU A 66 -19.01 -6.29 7.25
N PHE A 67 -18.00 -6.19 6.39
CA PHE A 67 -16.71 -5.56 6.70
C PHE A 67 -16.58 -4.13 6.17
N SER A 68 -17.52 -3.68 5.35
CA SER A 68 -17.76 -2.28 5.01
C SER A 68 -17.69 -1.41 6.28
N MET A 69 -16.86 -0.36 6.26
CA MET A 69 -16.63 0.57 7.39
C MET A 69 -15.82 0.05 8.58
N GLN A 70 -15.29 -1.18 8.56
CA GLN A 70 -14.33 -1.63 9.58
C GLN A 70 -12.89 -1.27 9.20
N LEU A 71 -12.13 -0.72 10.16
CA LEU A 71 -10.69 -0.47 9.98
C LEU A 71 -9.85 -1.66 10.46
N PRO A 72 -8.66 -1.89 9.86
CA PRO A 72 -7.71 -2.87 10.37
C PRO A 72 -7.44 -2.66 11.86
N PRO A 73 -7.41 -3.71 12.69
CA PRO A 73 -7.11 -3.55 14.11
C PRO A 73 -5.66 -3.06 14.29
N VAL A 74 -5.45 -2.31 15.37
CA VAL A 74 -4.19 -1.65 15.73
C VAL A 74 -3.11 -2.65 16.19
N ASP A 75 -3.36 -3.95 16.15
CA ASP A 75 -2.32 -4.98 16.33
C ASP A 75 -1.64 -5.37 14.99
N LEU A 76 -2.23 -4.97 13.85
CA LEU A 76 -1.67 -5.11 12.51
C LEU A 76 -0.78 -3.93 12.10
N LEU A 77 -0.32 -3.12 13.06
CA LEU A 77 0.66 -2.05 12.83
C LEU A 77 1.90 -2.59 12.13
N PHE A 78 2.38 -1.84 11.15
CA PHE A 78 3.67 -2.08 10.53
C PHE A 78 4.78 -1.68 11.49
N ARG A 79 5.47 -2.69 12.02
CA ARG A 79 6.55 -2.54 13.01
C ARG A 79 7.67 -3.55 12.82
N ASP A 80 8.82 -3.31 13.42
CA ASP A 80 9.92 -4.29 13.53
C ASP A 80 10.39 -4.84 12.16
N ILE A 81 10.36 -4.02 11.10
CA ILE A 81 10.81 -4.42 9.77
C ILE A 81 12.33 -4.47 9.74
N ASP A 82 12.87 -5.68 9.57
CA ASP A 82 14.30 -5.92 9.50
C ASP A 82 14.96 -4.99 8.46
N PRO A 83 15.97 -4.19 8.86
CA PRO A 83 16.76 -3.38 7.94
C PRO A 83 17.39 -4.20 6.80
N GLU A 84 17.78 -5.45 7.06
CA GLU A 84 18.46 -6.33 6.10
C GLU A 84 17.48 -6.96 5.09
N GLU A 85 16.23 -7.20 5.46
CA GLU A 85 15.21 -7.83 4.60
C GLU A 85 14.77 -6.91 3.45
N GLY A 86 14.95 -5.59 3.60
CA GLY A 86 14.44 -4.60 2.66
C GLY A 86 13.02 -4.16 3.00
N LEU A 87 12.72 -2.89 2.69
CA LEU A 87 11.47 -2.26 3.10
C LEU A 87 10.25 -2.86 2.40
N PHE A 88 10.37 -3.14 1.09
CA PHE A 88 9.28 -3.71 0.30
C PHE A 88 8.95 -5.13 0.75
N GLU A 89 9.97 -5.97 0.91
CA GLU A 89 9.85 -7.37 1.31
C GLU A 89 9.24 -7.49 2.70
N GLY A 90 9.75 -6.72 3.68
CA GLY A 90 9.24 -6.76 5.05
C GLY A 90 7.79 -6.29 5.17
N LEU A 91 7.42 -5.20 4.50
CA LEU A 91 6.03 -4.72 4.46
C LEU A 91 5.10 -5.75 3.79
N THR A 92 5.53 -6.34 2.67
CA THR A 92 4.75 -7.36 1.96
C THR A 92 4.51 -8.58 2.83
N LYS A 93 5.53 -9.06 3.54
CA LYS A 93 5.42 -10.20 4.46
C LYS A 93 4.45 -9.96 5.60
N GLN A 94 4.39 -8.73 6.14
CA GLN A 94 3.40 -8.37 7.17
C GLN A 94 1.98 -8.34 6.62
N ILE A 95 1.79 -7.82 5.40
CA ILE A 95 0.50 -7.89 4.71
C ILE A 95 0.10 -9.34 4.49
N GLU A 96 1.00 -10.19 3.99
CA GLU A 96 0.71 -11.61 3.77
C GLU A 96 0.41 -12.37 5.06
N ALA A 97 1.02 -11.98 6.18
CA ALA A 97 0.72 -12.54 7.50
C ALA A 97 -0.65 -12.09 8.05
N ALA A 98 -1.19 -10.96 7.59
CA ALA A 98 -2.49 -10.47 8.02
C ALA A 98 -3.64 -11.34 7.46
N PRO A 99 -4.80 -11.38 8.16
CA PRO A 99 -6.01 -12.00 7.63
C PRO A 99 -6.34 -11.44 6.24
N LEU A 100 -6.74 -12.32 5.31
CA LEU A 100 -6.92 -11.98 3.89
C LEU A 100 -7.74 -10.70 3.67
N ARG A 101 -8.84 -10.54 4.42
CA ARG A 101 -9.73 -9.37 4.34
C ARG A 101 -9.04 -8.02 4.60
N TRP A 102 -7.98 -8.01 5.42
CA TRP A 102 -7.23 -6.78 5.74
C TRP A 102 -6.08 -6.49 4.81
N ARG A 103 -5.67 -7.46 4.01
CA ARG A 103 -4.49 -7.31 3.16
C ARG A 103 -4.64 -6.18 2.17
N LEU A 104 -5.87 -5.95 1.68
CA LEU A 104 -6.13 -4.90 0.69
C LEU A 104 -6.02 -3.51 1.33
N ASP A 105 -6.65 -3.31 2.49
CA ASP A 105 -6.56 -2.05 3.23
C ASP A 105 -5.11 -1.75 3.61
N LEU A 106 -4.37 -2.74 4.11
CA LEU A 106 -2.96 -2.60 4.46
C LEU A 106 -2.07 -2.29 3.25
N ALA A 107 -2.29 -2.96 2.10
CA ALA A 107 -1.55 -2.70 0.87
C ALA A 107 -1.82 -1.29 0.31
N GLN A 108 -3.08 -0.85 0.33
CA GLN A 108 -3.48 0.49 -0.10
C GLN A 108 -2.90 1.56 0.82
N MET A 109 -2.90 1.31 2.12
CA MET A 109 -2.36 2.22 3.14
C MET A 109 -0.88 2.54 2.92
N VAL A 110 -0.04 1.54 2.63
CA VAL A 110 1.37 1.77 2.26
C VAL A 110 1.46 2.61 0.98
N GLY A 111 0.67 2.26 -0.04
CA GLY A 111 0.65 2.98 -1.31
C GLY A 111 0.25 4.46 -1.17
N SER A 112 -0.74 4.75 -0.34
CA SER A 112 -1.23 6.10 -0.03
C SER A 112 -0.21 6.88 0.79
N TYR A 113 0.29 6.31 1.89
CA TYR A 113 1.30 6.95 2.74
C TYR A 113 2.52 7.40 1.92
N VAL A 114 3.07 6.51 1.09
CA VAL A 114 4.23 6.86 0.24
C VAL A 114 3.89 7.95 -0.78
N ARG A 115 2.64 8.05 -1.24
CA ARG A 115 2.20 9.08 -2.19
C ARG A 115 2.03 10.45 -1.52
N ASP A 116 1.47 10.48 -0.32
CA ASP A 116 1.16 11.71 0.40
C ASP A 116 2.40 12.35 1.01
N TYR A 117 3.31 11.53 1.53
CA TYR A 117 4.64 11.97 2.01
C TYR A 117 5.69 11.99 0.89
N GLY A 118 5.27 11.67 -0.33
CA GLY A 118 6.13 11.48 -1.49
C GLY A 118 6.39 12.73 -2.34
N PRO A 119 7.01 12.57 -3.52
CA PRO A 119 7.15 13.66 -4.47
C PRO A 119 5.79 14.10 -5.03
N SER A 120 5.66 15.40 -5.31
CA SER A 120 4.44 15.95 -5.93
C SER A 120 3.97 15.16 -7.15
N GLN A 121 2.65 15.10 -7.40
CA GLN A 121 2.05 14.28 -8.46
C GLN A 121 2.70 14.48 -9.85
N ARG A 122 3.07 15.72 -10.20
CA ARG A 122 3.77 16.01 -11.46
C ARG A 122 5.15 15.36 -11.52
N LYS A 123 5.89 15.38 -10.40
CA LYS A 123 7.21 14.75 -10.26
C LYS A 123 7.09 13.23 -10.23
N TYR A 124 6.10 12.69 -9.51
CA TYR A 124 5.74 11.27 -9.51
C TYR A 124 5.54 10.73 -10.93
N ILE A 125 4.63 11.34 -11.72
CA ILE A 125 4.33 10.90 -13.09
C ILE A 125 5.58 10.93 -13.98
N ARG A 126 6.45 11.94 -13.81
CA ARG A 126 7.68 12.06 -14.58
C ARG A 126 8.66 10.94 -14.26
N ILE A 127 8.85 10.63 -12.98
CA ILE A 127 9.73 9.56 -12.52
C ILE A 127 9.19 8.21 -12.97
N LEU A 128 7.89 7.94 -12.78
CA LEU A 128 7.25 6.70 -13.21
C LEU A 128 7.43 6.45 -14.72
N LYS A 129 7.20 7.47 -15.56
CA LYS A 129 7.43 7.37 -17.01
C LYS A 129 8.88 7.06 -17.36
N ARG A 130 9.83 7.56 -16.58
CA ARG A 130 11.26 7.29 -16.78
C ARG A 130 11.58 5.84 -16.45
N ILE A 131 11.14 5.34 -15.30
CA ILE A 131 11.29 3.95 -14.88
C ILE A 131 10.70 3.00 -15.93
N GLN A 132 9.47 3.26 -16.38
CA GLN A 132 8.79 2.44 -17.40
C GLN A 132 9.49 2.44 -18.76
N ARG A 133 10.25 3.49 -19.10
CA ARG A 133 11.08 3.53 -20.32
C ARG A 133 12.36 2.74 -20.14
N GLU A 134 12.98 2.82 -18.98
CA GLU A 134 14.19 2.07 -18.63
C GLU A 134 13.91 0.56 -18.60
N SER A 135 12.75 0.13 -18.08
CA SER A 135 12.36 -1.28 -18.02
C SER A 135 11.99 -1.93 -19.37
N ARG A 136 11.86 -1.14 -20.44
CA ARG A 136 11.54 -1.61 -21.80
C ARG A 136 12.78 -1.76 -22.69
N ARG A 137 13.95 -1.40 -22.18
CA ARG A 137 15.24 -1.55 -22.85
C ARG A 137 15.93 -2.80 -22.36
#